data_AF-A0A1I5AUC9-F1
#
_entry.id   AF-A0A1I5AUC9-F1
#
_cell.length_a   1.000
_cell.length_b   1.000
_cell.length_c   1.000
_cell.angle_alpha   90.00
_cell.angle_beta   90.00
_cell.angle_gamma   90.00
#
_symmetry.space_group_name_H-M   'P 1'
#
loop_
_entity.id
_entity.type
_entity.pdbx_description
1 polymer ?
#
loop_
_entity_poly.entity_id
_entity_poly.type
_entity_poly.pdbx_seq_one_letter_code
_entity_poly.pdbx_strand_id
1 'polypeptide(L)'
;MKLLTNYHKNGYQTVYRMIDRWAPNVENNTSAYINGVAKALSVDPHQVLNIDKPTLIALAKSIIRHENGQQPYSDDIFTRAFEML
;
A
#
# COMPACT_ATOMS: atom_id res chain seq x y z
N MET A 1 0.06 7.01 -6.77
CA MET A 1 -0.99 6.01 -7.07
C MET A 1 -0.67 5.14 -8.28
N LYS A 2 -0.24 5.70 -9.44
CA LYS A 2 0.08 4.92 -10.66
C LYS A 2 0.98 3.69 -10.44
N LEU A 3 1.99 3.81 -9.58
CA LEU A 3 2.90 2.71 -9.26
C LEU A 3 2.19 1.51 -8.60
N LEU A 4 1.28 1.75 -7.65
CA LEU A 4 0.52 0.70 -6.97
C LEU A 4 -0.44 0.02 -7.94
N THR A 5 -1.10 0.79 -8.81
CA THR A 5 -1.93 0.23 -9.89
C THR A 5 -1.10 -0.59 -10.88
N ASN A 6 0.12 -0.16 -11.19
CA ASN A 6 1.03 -0.88 -12.08
C ASN A 6 1.53 -2.19 -11.46
N TYR A 7 1.79 -2.22 -10.16
CA TYR A 7 2.14 -3.45 -9.43
C TYR A 7 1.04 -4.49 -9.55
N HIS A 8 -0.21 -4.10 -9.33
CA HIS A 8 -1.35 -5.02 -9.48
C HIS A 8 -1.48 -5.54 -10.91
N LYS A 9 -1.36 -4.66 -11.92
CA LYS A 9 -1.36 -5.04 -13.35
C LYS A 9 -0.25 -6.03 -13.71
N ASN A 10 0.89 -5.96 -13.03
CA ASN A 10 2.04 -6.85 -13.23
C ASN A 10 2.02 -8.11 -12.34
N GLY A 11 0.90 -8.46 -11.72
CA GLY A 11 0.75 -9.69 -10.94
C GLY A 11 1.16 -9.61 -9.46
N TYR A 12 1.49 -8.42 -8.96
CA TYR A 12 1.73 -8.14 -7.54
C TYR A 12 0.42 -7.67 -6.92
N GLN A 13 -0.50 -8.61 -6.72
CA GLN A 13 -1.89 -8.31 -6.39
C GLN A 13 -2.21 -8.44 -4.90
N THR A 14 -1.24 -8.78 -4.06
CA THR A 14 -1.44 -8.99 -2.62
C THR A 14 -0.61 -7.99 -1.82
N VAL A 15 -1.00 -7.67 -0.58
CA VAL A 15 -0.19 -6.80 0.30
C VAL A 15 1.23 -7.36 0.41
N TYR A 16 1.36 -8.67 0.63
CA TYR A 16 2.63 -9.36 0.70
C TYR A 16 3.50 -9.05 -0.52
N ARG A 17 3.00 -9.30 -1.74
CA ARG A 17 3.77 -9.13 -2.97
C ARG A 17 4.10 -7.67 -3.28
N MET A 18 3.17 -6.76 -2.99
CA MET A 18 3.37 -5.33 -3.25
C MET A 18 4.42 -4.75 -2.31
N ILE A 19 4.36 -5.09 -1.01
CA ILE A 19 5.27 -4.57 0.01
C ILE A 19 6.63 -5.27 -0.05
N ASP A 20 6.68 -6.58 -0.29
CA ASP A 20 7.94 -7.31 -0.49
C ASP A 20 8.74 -6.75 -1.68
N ARG A 21 8.05 -6.39 -2.78
CA ARG A 21 8.66 -5.68 -3.91
C ARG A 21 9.12 -4.26 -3.56
N TRP A 22 8.38 -3.57 -2.70
CA TRP A 22 8.68 -2.19 -2.32
C TRP A 22 9.86 -2.10 -1.33
N ALA A 23 9.89 -2.96 -0.33
CA ALA A 23 10.87 -3.00 0.75
C ALA A 23 11.27 -4.45 1.06
N PRO A 24 12.13 -5.06 0.21
CA PRO A 24 12.59 -6.43 0.41
C PRO A 24 13.44 -6.59 1.68
N ASN A 25 13.43 -7.81 2.21
CA ASN A 25 14.05 -8.22 3.48
C ASN A 25 15.58 -8.26 3.37
N VAL A 26 16.25 -7.12 3.48
CA VAL A 26 17.72 -7.05 3.68
C VAL A 26 18.05 -6.29 4.98
N GLU A 27 17.28 -5.26 5.31
CA GLU A 27 17.44 -4.45 6.55
C GLU A 27 16.11 -4.08 7.25
N ASN A 28 14.95 -4.37 6.64
CA ASN A 28 13.64 -3.99 7.18
C ASN A 28 12.89 -5.20 7.74
N ASN A 29 12.10 -5.00 8.79
CA ASN A 29 11.19 -6.02 9.29
C ASN A 29 9.95 -6.10 8.37
N THR A 30 10.14 -6.56 7.13
CA THR A 30 9.13 -6.60 6.06
C THR A 30 7.85 -7.30 6.53
N SER A 31 7.97 -8.29 7.41
CA SER A 31 6.84 -8.96 8.07
C SER A 31 5.99 -8.01 8.91
N ALA A 32 6.60 -7.11 9.68
CA ALA A 32 5.88 -6.10 10.45
C ALA A 32 5.20 -5.07 9.54
N TYR A 33 5.85 -4.70 8.43
CA TYR A 33 5.28 -3.80 7.43
C TYR A 33 4.04 -4.41 6.76
N ILE A 34 4.17 -5.65 6.26
CA ILE A 34 3.05 -6.39 5.64
C ILE A 34 1.88 -6.49 6.61
N ASN A 35 2.12 -6.85 7.87
CA ASN A 35 1.06 -6.93 8.88
C ASN A 35 0.42 -5.58 9.19
N GLY A 36 1.22 -4.51 9.25
CA GLY A 36 0.72 -3.15 9.47
C GLY A 36 -0.20 -2.68 8.35
N VAL A 37 0.20 -2.89 7.09
CA VAL A 37 -0.58 -2.55 5.91
C VAL A 37 -1.84 -3.42 5.82
N ALA A 38 -1.71 -4.73 5.99
CA ALA A 38 -2.84 -5.67 5.97
C ALA A 38 -3.90 -5.31 7.02
N LYS A 39 -3.46 -4.97 8.24
CA LYS A 39 -4.35 -4.50 9.31
C LYS A 39 -5.03 -3.17 8.98
N ALA A 40 -4.31 -2.22 8.39
CA ALA A 40 -4.89 -0.92 8.01
C ALA A 40 -5.95 -1.05 6.90
N LEU A 41 -5.78 -2.04 6.01
CA LEU A 41 -6.73 -2.34 4.95
C LEU A 41 -7.84 -3.32 5.40
N SER A 42 -7.73 -3.91 6.60
CA SER A 42 -8.60 -4.98 7.11
C SER A 42 -8.68 -6.19 6.18
N VAL A 43 -7.52 -6.57 5.63
CA VAL A 43 -7.35 -7.64 4.64
C VAL A 43 -6.32 -8.67 5.13
N ASP A 44 -6.50 -9.95 4.80
CA ASP A 44 -5.43 -10.93 4.79
C ASP A 44 -4.27 -10.50 3.84
N PRO A 45 -3.00 -10.62 4.25
CA PRO A 45 -1.85 -10.15 3.46
C PRO A 45 -1.61 -10.95 2.16
N HIS A 46 -2.13 -12.16 2.04
CA HIS A 46 -2.03 -13.02 0.87
C HIS A 46 -3.28 -12.99 -0.01
N GLN A 47 -4.35 -12.32 0.40
CA GLN A 47 -5.52 -12.17 -0.47
C GLN A 47 -5.24 -11.22 -1.64
N VAL A 48 -5.92 -11.48 -2.76
CA VAL A 48 -5.92 -10.59 -3.91
C VAL A 48 -6.69 -9.32 -3.55
N LEU A 49 -6.00 -8.19 -3.61
CA LEU A 49 -6.58 -6.88 -3.36
C LEU A 49 -7.37 -6.41 -4.57
N ASN A 50 -8.49 -5.74 -4.30
CA ASN A 50 -9.19 -4.96 -5.30
C ASN A 50 -8.53 -3.56 -5.40
N ILE A 51 -8.34 -3.04 -6.61
CA ILE A 51 -7.70 -1.73 -6.84
C ILE A 51 -8.77 -0.66 -6.98
N ASP A 52 -9.58 -0.52 -5.93
CA ASP A 52 -10.54 0.56 -5.79
C ASP A 52 -9.93 1.76 -5.06
N LYS A 53 -10.65 2.89 -5.11
CA LYS A 53 -10.26 4.14 -4.46
C LYS A 53 -9.91 3.96 -2.98
N PRO A 54 -10.78 3.39 -2.11
CA PRO A 54 -10.45 3.26 -0.70
C PRO A 54 -9.23 2.37 -0.47
N THR A 55 -9.07 1.28 -1.21
CA THR A 55 -7.91 0.38 -1.07
C THR A 55 -6.60 1.08 -1.44
N LEU A 56 -6.55 1.79 -2.56
CA LEU A 56 -5.36 2.51 -2.99
C LEU A 56 -4.97 3.64 -2.03
N ILE A 57 -5.96 4.37 -1.50
CA ILE A 57 -5.74 5.43 -0.53
C ILE A 57 -5.20 4.84 0.79
N ALA A 58 -5.82 3.78 1.29
CA ALA A 58 -5.37 3.09 2.51
C ALA A 58 -3.95 2.53 2.36
N LEU A 59 -3.63 1.95 1.20
CA LEU A 59 -2.30 1.43 0.89
C LEU A 59 -1.26 2.55 0.89
N ALA A 60 -1.52 3.66 0.20
CA ALA A 60 -0.62 4.80 0.16
C ALA A 60 -0.42 5.44 1.55
N LYS A 61 -1.49 5.61 2.34
CA LYS A 61 -1.42 6.13 3.71
C LYS A 61 -0.55 5.23 4.60
N SER A 62 -0.73 3.92 4.49
CA SER A 62 0.02 2.94 5.27
C SER A 62 1.52 2.97 4.92
N ILE A 63 1.83 3.09 3.63
CA ILE A 63 3.21 3.23 3.15
C ILE A 63 3.85 4.51 3.71
N ILE A 64 3.20 5.67 3.53
CA ILE A 64 3.72 6.97 4.00
C ILE A 64 3.95 6.95 5.51
N ARG A 65 3.02 6.38 6.27
CA ARG A 65 3.17 6.27 7.73
C ARG A 65 4.35 5.39 8.13
N HIS A 66 4.60 4.30 7.41
CA HIS A 66 5.70 3.41 7.71
C HIS A 66 7.04 4.08 7.39
N GLU A 67 7.16 4.72 6.24
CA GLU A 67 8.41 5.35 5.78
C GLU A 67 8.76 6.62 6.58
N ASN A 68 7.76 7.44 6.92
CA ASN A 68 7.99 8.74 7.57
C ASN A 68 7.62 8.74 9.07
N GLY A 69 7.18 7.60 9.62
CA GLY A 69 6.62 7.49 10.97
C GLY A 69 5.24 8.14 11.15
N GLN A 70 4.78 8.95 10.20
CA GLN A 70 3.52 9.68 10.23
C GLN A 70 2.94 9.85 8.82
N GLN A 71 1.64 10.10 8.75
CA GLN A 71 0.93 10.40 7.50
C GLN A 71 0.31 11.81 7.65
N PRO A 72 1.02 12.87 7.20
CA PRO A 72 0.63 14.26 7.50
C PRO A 72 -0.32 14.87 6.45
N TYR A 73 -0.57 14.17 5.35
CA TYR A 73 -1.39 14.67 4.23
C TYR A 73 -2.89 14.45 4.48
N SER A 74 -3.74 15.37 4.04
CA SER A 74 -5.20 15.19 4.12
C SER A 74 -5.74 14.20 3.08
N ASP A 75 -6.94 13.68 3.32
CA ASP A 75 -7.67 12.81 2.39
C ASP A 75 -7.89 13.43 1.00
N ASP A 76 -7.99 14.75 0.91
CA ASP A 76 -8.15 15.47 -0.36
C ASP A 76 -6.96 15.26 -1.29
N ILE A 77 -5.74 15.21 -0.74
CA ILE A 77 -4.52 14.96 -1.51
C ILE A 77 -4.56 13.56 -2.14
N PHE A 78 -4.99 12.57 -1.37
CA PHE A 78 -5.13 11.19 -1.87
C PHE A 78 -6.26 11.05 -2.87
N THR A 79 -7.37 11.75 -2.66
CA THR A 79 -8.49 11.79 -3.61
C THR A 79 -8.05 12.38 -4.93
N ARG A 80 -7.41 13.55 -4.93
CA ARG A 80 -6.86 14.16 -6.15
C ARG A 80 -5.84 13.26 -6.83
N ALA A 81 -4.95 12.64 -6.07
CA ALA A 81 -3.96 11.71 -6.61
C ALA A 81 -4.59 10.45 -7.25
N PHE A 82 -5.77 10.02 -6.77
CA PHE A 82 -6.54 8.96 -7.40
C PHE A 82 -7.25 9.44 -8.67
N GLU A 83 -7.79 10.66 -8.70
CA GLU A 83 -8.47 11.23 -9.87
C GLU A 83 -7.51 11.49 -11.05
N MET A 84 -6.21 11.58 -10.79
CA MET A 84 -5.15 11.74 -11.80
C MET A 84 -4.54 10.42 -12.31
N LEU A 85 -5.08 9.26 -11.88
CA LEU A 85 -4.67 7.93 -12.36
C LEU A 85 -4.98 7.74 -13.85
#